data_AF-A0A838R1R8-F1
#
_entry.id   AF-A0A838R1R8-F1
#
_cell.length_a   1.000
_cell.length_b   1.000
_cell.length_c   1.000
_cell.angle_alpha   90.00
_cell.angle_beta   90.00
_cell.angle_gamma   90.00
#
_symmetry.space_group_name_H-M   'P 1'
#
loop_
_entity.id
_entity.type
_entity.pdbx_description
1 polymer ?
#
loop_
_entity_poly.entity_id
_entity_poly.type
_entity_poly.pdbx_seq_one_letter_code
_entity_poly.pdbx_strand_id
1 'polypeptide(L)'
;MDVTPPPPTSCEPLVDIAFDCLPLRTVSRLDVPLDASDSTRRRGERMKAAINALGLERSYFLYNARCVFRFANSDVDGICRFAFEGAVLTDAGDRKCEQTMLEVRLVSETCGGVPEAVEAWLVERVRQAVAVEFDRFIAGQLAAPAGEAGDPKSLGDFSGLGGIDV
;
A
#
# COMPACT_ATOMS: atom_id res chain seq x y z
N MET A 1 29.02 1.51 39.09
CA MET A 1 27.93 2.06 38.24
C MET A 1 27.68 1.03 37.18
N ASP A 2 26.70 0.17 37.41
CA ASP A 2 26.35 -0.92 36.50
C ASP A 2 25.35 -0.33 35.49
N VAL A 3 25.82 -0.06 34.27
CA VAL A 3 24.96 0.44 33.18
C VAL A 3 24.39 -0.80 32.51
N THR A 4 23.26 -1.27 33.03
CA THR A 4 22.48 -2.31 32.37
C THR A 4 22.09 -1.79 30.98
N PRO A 5 22.50 -2.44 29.88
CA PRO A 5 22.05 -2.02 28.56
C PRO A 5 20.52 -2.14 28.49
N PRO A 6 19.83 -1.22 27.80
CA PRO A 6 18.39 -1.34 27.60
C PRO A 6 18.08 -2.69 26.95
N PRO A 7 16.94 -3.32 27.29
CA PRO A 7 16.52 -4.54 26.61
C PRO A 7 16.47 -4.30 25.10
N PRO A 8 16.81 -5.28 24.25
CA PRO A 8 16.69 -5.11 22.81
C PRO A 8 15.25 -4.70 22.50
N THR A 9 15.09 -3.47 22.00
CA THR A 9 13.83 -2.96 21.48
C THR A 9 13.34 -3.97 20.44
N SER A 10 12.09 -4.39 20.55
CA SER A 10 11.40 -5.31 19.63
C SER A 10 11.94 -5.18 18.21
N CYS A 11 12.57 -6.25 17.69
CA CYS A 11 13.13 -6.31 16.34
C CYS A 11 12.08 -5.82 15.34
N GLU A 12 12.22 -4.59 14.84
CA GLU A 12 11.32 -4.07 13.82
C GLU A 12 11.40 -4.98 12.58
N PRO A 13 10.28 -5.20 11.87
CA PRO A 13 10.29 -6.10 10.73
C PRO A 13 11.26 -5.58 9.66
N LEU A 14 12.05 -6.49 9.06
CA LEU A 14 13.00 -6.14 7.99
C LEU A 14 12.28 -5.58 6.75
N VAL A 15 11.01 -5.94 6.57
CA VAL A 15 10.11 -5.39 5.55
C VAL A 15 8.85 -4.93 6.26
N ASP A 16 8.63 -3.62 6.31
CA ASP A 16 7.42 -3.00 6.84
C ASP A 16 6.53 -2.55 5.68
N ILE A 17 5.27 -2.99 5.67
CA ILE A 17 4.30 -2.67 4.62
C ILE A 17 3.02 -2.19 5.28
N ALA A 18 2.54 -1.03 4.85
CA ALA A 18 1.27 -0.47 5.30
C ALA A 18 0.52 0.13 4.12
N PHE A 19 -0.81 -0.03 4.11
CA PHE A 19 -1.69 0.48 3.05
C PHE A 19 -3.12 0.62 3.55
N ASP A 20 -3.85 1.56 2.95
CA ASP A 20 -5.30 1.58 2.99
C ASP A 20 -5.85 0.74 1.84
N CYS A 21 -6.98 0.06 2.05
CA CYS A 21 -7.58 -0.86 1.07
C CYS A 21 -9.04 -0.49 0.80
N LEU A 22 -9.39 -0.37 -0.49
CA LEU A 22 -10.75 -0.10 -0.96
C LEU A 22 -11.19 -1.18 -1.97
N PRO A 23 -12.21 -2.01 -1.68
CA PRO A 23 -12.75 -2.94 -2.68
C PRO A 23 -13.37 -2.17 -3.85
N LEU A 24 -12.97 -2.44 -5.08
CA LEU A 24 -13.42 -1.66 -6.24
C LEU A 24 -14.94 -1.78 -6.50
N ARG A 25 -15.56 -2.91 -6.11
CA ARG A 25 -17.01 -3.10 -6.14
C ARG A 25 -17.82 -2.07 -5.31
N THR A 26 -17.19 -1.37 -4.37
CA THR A 26 -17.89 -0.33 -3.58
C THR A 26 -17.84 1.05 -4.23
N VAL A 27 -17.09 1.20 -5.33
CA VAL A 27 -16.94 2.47 -6.04
C VAL A 27 -18.15 2.70 -6.95
N SER A 28 -18.98 3.68 -6.60
CA SER A 28 -20.21 4.01 -7.35
C SER A 28 -19.99 5.04 -8.45
N ARG A 29 -19.01 5.95 -8.27
CA ARG A 29 -18.66 7.01 -9.22
C ARG A 29 -17.15 7.20 -9.29
N LEU A 30 -16.63 7.28 -10.51
CA LEU A 30 -15.22 7.53 -10.80
C LEU A 30 -15.00 8.92 -11.41
N ASP A 31 -16.03 9.77 -11.38
CA ASP A 31 -15.93 11.11 -11.95
C ASP A 31 -15.05 11.97 -11.04
N VAL A 32 -13.83 12.21 -11.50
CA VAL A 32 -12.90 13.13 -10.86
C VAL A 32 -13.43 14.55 -11.09
N PRO A 33 -13.72 15.32 -10.03
CA PRO A 33 -14.13 16.71 -10.16
C PRO A 33 -13.12 17.53 -10.99
N LEU A 34 -13.59 18.49 -11.77
CA LEU A 34 -12.72 19.31 -12.63
C LEU A 34 -11.72 20.16 -11.84
N ASP A 35 -12.05 20.47 -10.59
CA ASP A 35 -11.28 21.21 -9.60
C ASP A 35 -10.36 20.32 -8.74
N ALA A 36 -10.31 19.00 -8.99
CA ALA A 36 -9.48 18.09 -8.23
C ALA A 36 -7.98 18.40 -8.39
N SER A 37 -7.22 18.23 -7.29
CA SER A 37 -5.76 18.32 -7.33
C SER A 37 -5.15 17.32 -8.31
N ASP A 38 -3.96 17.59 -8.85
CA ASP A 38 -3.26 16.68 -9.75
C ASP A 38 -3.06 15.29 -9.13
N SER A 39 -2.82 15.23 -7.83
CA SER A 39 -2.66 13.96 -7.10
C SER A 39 -3.95 13.13 -7.09
N THR A 40 -5.08 13.80 -6.82
CA THR A 40 -6.42 13.20 -6.84
C THR A 40 -6.78 12.76 -8.25
N ARG A 41 -6.47 13.56 -9.27
CA ARG A 41 -6.72 13.23 -10.67
C ARG A 41 -5.96 11.97 -11.11
N ARG A 42 -4.66 11.90 -10.81
CA ARG A 42 -3.82 10.72 -11.10
C ARG A 42 -4.35 9.47 -10.40
N ARG A 43 -4.74 9.58 -9.12
CA ARG A 43 -5.37 8.47 -8.39
C ARG A 43 -6.65 7.99 -9.07
N GLY A 44 -7.53 8.90 -9.48
CA GLY A 44 -8.76 8.57 -10.18
C GLY A 44 -8.50 7.89 -11.53
N GLU A 45 -7.52 8.37 -12.30
CA GLU A 45 -7.09 7.76 -13.56
C GLU A 45 -6.52 6.34 -13.34
N ARG A 46 -5.71 6.13 -12.31
CA ARG A 46 -5.20 4.80 -11.94
C ARG A 46 -6.31 3.85 -11.55
N MET A 47 -7.27 4.31 -10.77
CA MET A 47 -8.42 3.51 -10.36
C MET A 47 -9.27 3.12 -11.59
N LYS A 48 -9.51 4.06 -12.51
CA LYS A 48 -10.18 3.76 -13.80
C LYS A 48 -9.41 2.73 -14.62
N ALA A 49 -8.09 2.88 -14.73
CA ALA A 49 -7.25 1.93 -15.45
C ALA A 49 -7.31 0.53 -14.82
N ALA A 50 -7.28 0.44 -13.49
CA ALA A 50 -7.41 -0.81 -12.75
C ALA A 50 -8.77 -1.49 -12.98
N ILE A 51 -9.85 -0.72 -12.91
CA ILE A 51 -11.21 -1.23 -13.14
C ILE A 51 -11.35 -1.75 -14.57
N ASN A 52 -10.80 -1.04 -15.55
CA ASN A 52 -10.83 -1.47 -16.94
C ASN A 52 -9.99 -2.74 -17.18
N ALA A 53 -8.88 -2.92 -16.44
CA ALA A 53 -7.96 -4.05 -16.64
C ALA A 53 -8.36 -5.31 -15.86
N LEU A 54 -8.80 -5.16 -14.60
CA LEU A 54 -9.04 -6.26 -13.66
C LEU A 54 -10.54 -6.50 -13.39
N GLY A 55 -11.38 -5.51 -13.70
CA GLY A 55 -12.79 -5.50 -13.33
C GLY A 55 -13.04 -4.93 -11.93
N LEU A 56 -14.31 -4.93 -11.52
CA LEU A 56 -14.74 -4.48 -10.20
C LEU A 56 -14.75 -5.62 -9.17
N GLU A 57 -15.12 -6.81 -9.63
CA GLU A 57 -15.21 -8.00 -8.79
C GLU A 57 -13.82 -8.50 -8.42
N ARG A 58 -13.64 -8.88 -7.14
CA ARG A 58 -12.40 -9.46 -6.59
C ARG A 58 -11.17 -8.55 -6.70
N SER A 59 -11.39 -7.28 -7.02
CA SER A 59 -10.35 -6.29 -7.22
C SER A 59 -10.37 -5.25 -6.10
N TYR A 60 -9.19 -4.92 -5.57
CA TYR A 60 -9.00 -4.04 -4.44
C TYR A 60 -7.98 -2.97 -4.80
N PHE A 61 -8.27 -1.72 -4.47
CA PHE A 61 -7.36 -0.60 -4.67
C PHE A 61 -6.60 -0.31 -3.38
N LEU A 62 -5.28 -0.26 -3.48
CA LEU A 62 -4.37 0.06 -2.39
C LEU A 62 -3.88 1.51 -2.56
N TYR A 63 -4.03 2.32 -1.51
CA TYR A 63 -3.65 3.73 -1.51
C TYR A 63 -3.04 4.16 -0.16
N ASN A 64 -2.48 5.37 -0.12
CA ASN A 64 -1.70 5.88 1.03
C ASN A 64 -0.64 4.87 1.50
N ALA A 65 -0.07 4.11 0.56
CA ALA A 65 0.67 2.91 0.88
C ALA A 65 2.18 3.11 0.85
N ARG A 66 2.87 2.37 1.72
CA ARG A 66 4.33 2.40 1.87
C ARG A 66 4.90 1.00 2.04
N CYS A 67 6.11 0.81 1.53
CA CYS A 67 6.94 -0.35 1.77
C CYS A 67 8.34 0.11 2.19
N VAL A 68 8.83 -0.38 3.32
CA VAL A 68 10.13 -0.02 3.88
C VAL A 68 11.00 -1.26 3.96
N PHE A 69 12.09 -1.27 3.20
CA PHE A 69 13.14 -2.28 3.33
C PHE A 69 14.22 -1.78 4.28
N ARG A 70 14.62 -2.64 5.22
CA ARG A 70 15.74 -2.41 6.14
C ARG A 70 16.83 -3.45 5.85
N PHE A 71 17.95 -2.98 5.31
CA PHE A 71 19.08 -3.85 4.94
C PHE A 71 20.13 -3.95 6.03
N ALA A 72 20.24 -2.93 6.88
CA ALA A 72 21.17 -2.91 8.00
C ALA A 72 20.42 -3.12 9.33
N ASN A 73 21.14 -3.63 10.33
CA ASN A 73 20.66 -3.69 11.71
C ASN A 73 20.81 -2.31 12.40
N SER A 74 20.38 -1.25 11.70
CA SER A 74 20.44 0.15 12.12
C SER A 74 19.10 0.80 11.80
N ASP A 75 18.62 1.65 12.71
CA ASP A 75 17.35 2.36 12.55
C ASP A 75 17.47 3.61 11.65
N VAL A 76 18.71 3.98 11.30
CA VAL A 76 19.01 5.20 10.54
C VAL A 76 19.56 4.88 9.16
N ASP A 77 20.46 3.90 9.06
CA ASP A 77 21.19 3.59 7.83
C ASP A 77 20.64 2.34 7.13
N GLY A 78 20.79 2.28 5.81
CA GLY A 78 20.42 1.10 5.03
C GLY A 78 18.92 0.89 4.88
N ILE A 79 18.14 1.98 4.86
CA ILE A 79 16.69 1.95 4.69
C ILE A 79 16.32 2.43 3.28
N CYS A 80 15.39 1.74 2.62
CA CYS A 80 14.74 2.23 1.41
C CYS A 80 13.23 2.31 1.62
N ARG A 81 12.65 3.50 1.46
CA ARG A 81 11.21 3.76 1.59
C ARG A 81 10.60 3.95 0.22
N PHE A 82 9.66 3.07 -0.11
CA PHE A 82 8.85 3.14 -1.31
C PHE A 82 7.45 3.60 -0.96
N ALA A 83 6.88 4.46 -1.79
CA ALA A 83 5.44 4.65 -1.84
C ALA A 83 4.88 3.86 -3.01
N PHE A 84 3.68 3.32 -2.83
CA PHE A 84 3.00 2.64 -3.93
C PHE A 84 1.50 2.92 -3.92
N GLU A 85 0.89 2.69 -5.07
CA GLU A 85 -0.55 2.81 -5.26
C GLU A 85 -0.96 1.96 -6.45
N GLY A 86 -2.15 1.37 -6.41
CA GLY A 86 -2.66 0.60 -7.53
C GLY A 86 -3.69 -0.44 -7.11
N ALA A 87 -3.84 -1.50 -7.88
CA ALA A 87 -4.85 -2.50 -7.64
C ALA A 87 -4.28 -3.91 -7.48
N VAL A 88 -5.01 -4.73 -6.74
CA VAL A 88 -4.75 -6.15 -6.54
C VAL A 88 -6.00 -6.93 -6.95
N LEU A 89 -5.81 -7.96 -7.75
CA LEU A 89 -6.84 -8.94 -8.10
C LEU A 89 -6.64 -10.19 -7.25
N THR A 90 -7.75 -10.71 -6.73
CA THR A 90 -7.78 -11.92 -5.92
C THR A 90 -8.43 -13.10 -6.64
N ASP A 91 -8.18 -14.29 -6.13
CA ASP A 91 -8.87 -15.52 -6.55
C ASP A 91 -10.38 -15.45 -6.34
N ALA A 92 -11.10 -16.43 -6.87
CA ALA A 92 -12.56 -16.48 -6.81
C ALA A 92 -13.13 -16.48 -5.37
N GLY A 93 -12.31 -16.79 -4.36
CA GLY A 93 -12.72 -16.87 -2.97
C GLY A 93 -12.36 -15.65 -2.13
N ASP A 94 -11.74 -14.60 -2.72
CA ASP A 94 -11.12 -13.50 -1.98
C ASP A 94 -10.19 -14.03 -0.88
N ARG A 95 -9.29 -14.98 -1.20
CA ARG A 95 -8.36 -15.59 -0.23
C ARG A 95 -6.90 -15.35 -0.59
N LYS A 96 -6.61 -15.15 -1.86
CA LYS A 96 -5.25 -15.04 -2.35
C LYS A 96 -5.15 -14.01 -3.47
N CYS A 97 -4.12 -13.18 -3.41
CA CYS A 97 -3.66 -12.31 -4.47
C CYS A 97 -3.18 -13.15 -5.67
N GLU A 98 -3.81 -12.93 -6.83
CA GLU A 98 -3.39 -13.53 -8.11
C GLU A 98 -2.52 -12.56 -8.91
N GLN A 99 -2.84 -11.27 -8.87
CA GLN A 99 -2.17 -10.26 -9.68
C GLN A 99 -2.11 -8.92 -8.97
N THR A 100 -0.98 -8.23 -9.12
CA THR A 100 -0.77 -6.86 -8.61
C THR A 100 -0.48 -5.91 -9.78
N MET A 101 -1.24 -4.81 -9.86
CA MET A 101 -1.00 -3.70 -10.79
C MET A 101 -0.66 -2.46 -9.98
N LEU A 102 0.62 -2.32 -9.59
CA LEU A 102 1.10 -1.27 -8.70
C LEU A 102 2.07 -0.33 -9.40
N GLU A 103 1.84 0.96 -9.22
CA GLU A 103 2.83 2.00 -9.44
C GLU A 103 3.64 2.17 -8.15
N VAL A 104 4.95 2.01 -8.25
CA VAL A 104 5.86 2.04 -7.10
C VAL A 104 6.91 3.09 -7.39
N ARG A 105 7.24 3.91 -6.38
CA ARG A 105 8.26 4.96 -6.46
C ARG A 105 9.15 4.94 -5.23
N LEU A 106 10.45 5.07 -5.40
CA LEU A 106 11.36 5.33 -4.29
C LEU A 106 11.11 6.76 -3.78
N VAL A 107 10.88 6.91 -2.47
CA VAL A 107 10.60 8.21 -1.83
C VAL A 107 11.83 8.71 -1.09
N SER A 108 12.54 7.82 -0.40
CA SER A 108 13.77 8.15 0.31
C SER A 108 14.62 6.91 0.51
N GLU A 109 15.92 7.12 0.64
CA GLU A 109 16.90 6.08 0.94
C GLU A 109 17.99 6.61 1.89
N THR A 110 18.59 5.72 2.68
CA THR A 110 19.73 6.00 3.57
C THR A 110 20.89 5.04 3.32
N CYS A 111 21.02 4.57 2.08
CA CYS A 111 22.06 3.67 1.58
C CYS A 111 23.24 4.42 0.93
N GLY A 112 23.16 5.75 0.79
CA GLY A 112 24.20 6.57 0.16
C GLY A 112 24.10 6.60 -1.37
N GLY A 113 22.90 6.36 -1.90
CA GLY A 113 22.61 6.29 -3.33
C GLY A 113 22.33 4.86 -3.78
N VAL A 114 21.08 4.59 -4.18
CA VAL A 114 20.68 3.31 -4.74
C VAL A 114 20.92 3.33 -6.25
N PRO A 115 21.70 2.39 -6.82
CA PRO A 115 21.87 2.30 -8.27
C PRO A 115 20.53 2.00 -8.98
N GLU A 116 20.31 2.57 -10.16
CA GLU A 116 19.05 2.43 -10.92
C GLU A 116 18.63 0.97 -11.11
N ALA A 117 19.57 0.07 -11.43
CA ALA A 117 19.28 -1.35 -11.57
C ALA A 117 18.81 -2.02 -10.26
N VAL A 118 19.32 -1.56 -9.12
CA VAL A 118 18.92 -2.03 -7.79
C VAL A 118 17.55 -1.46 -7.44
N GLU A 119 17.30 -0.19 -7.72
CA GLU A 119 15.98 0.41 -7.52
C GLU A 119 14.90 -0.31 -8.35
N ALA A 120 15.15 -0.55 -9.64
CA ALA A 120 14.23 -1.29 -10.51
C ALA A 120 13.96 -2.71 -9.99
N TRP A 121 15.00 -3.39 -9.49
CA TRP A 121 14.84 -4.68 -8.84
C TRP A 121 14.02 -4.58 -7.55
N LEU A 122 14.25 -3.58 -6.70
CA LEU A 122 13.50 -3.34 -5.47
C LEU A 122 12.04 -3.03 -5.75
N VAL A 123 11.73 -2.25 -6.80
CA VAL A 123 10.36 -1.99 -7.25
C VAL A 123 9.60 -3.30 -7.52
N GLU A 124 10.26 -4.26 -8.17
CA GLU A 124 9.65 -5.57 -8.40
C GLU A 124 9.49 -6.37 -7.09
N ARG A 125 10.42 -6.24 -6.15
CA ARG A 125 10.29 -6.86 -4.83
C ARG A 125 9.17 -6.24 -4.00
N VAL A 126 8.91 -4.94 -4.11
CA VAL A 126 7.74 -4.31 -3.48
C VAL A 126 6.47 -5.00 -3.96
N ARG A 127 6.30 -5.23 -5.27
CA ARG A 127 5.09 -5.89 -5.80
C ARG A 127 4.87 -7.28 -5.21
N GLN A 128 5.93 -8.08 -5.15
CA GLN A 128 5.88 -9.42 -4.58
C GLN A 128 5.61 -9.40 -3.07
N ALA A 129 6.25 -8.49 -2.34
CA ALA A 129 6.06 -8.36 -0.91
C ALA A 129 4.63 -7.89 -0.58
N VAL A 130 4.07 -6.96 -1.36
CA VAL A 130 2.69 -6.50 -1.23
C VAL A 130 1.70 -7.64 -1.52
N ALA A 131 1.95 -8.48 -2.52
CA ALA A 131 1.10 -9.65 -2.77
C ALA A 131 1.02 -10.58 -1.54
N VAL A 132 2.16 -10.88 -0.92
CA VAL A 132 2.25 -11.70 0.30
C VAL A 132 1.59 -11.02 1.50
N GLU A 133 1.81 -9.72 1.68
CA GLU A 133 1.19 -8.99 2.78
C GLU A 133 -0.32 -8.85 2.60
N PHE A 134 -0.78 -8.72 1.36
CA PHE A 134 -2.21 -8.66 1.04
C PHE A 134 -2.92 -10.00 1.32
N ASP A 135 -2.27 -11.13 1.02
CA ASP A 135 -2.77 -12.46 1.43
C ASP A 135 -2.97 -12.53 2.95
N ARG A 136 -2.02 -12.00 3.74
CA ARG A 136 -2.12 -11.93 5.20
C ARG A 136 -3.22 -10.99 5.66
N PHE A 137 -3.35 -9.83 5.02
CA PHE A 137 -4.37 -8.84 5.31
C PHE A 137 -5.77 -9.41 5.14
N ILE A 138 -6.06 -10.07 4.02
CA ILE A 138 -7.39 -10.66 3.80
C ILE A 138 -7.64 -11.83 4.75
N ALA A 139 -6.64 -12.70 4.98
CA ALA A 139 -6.77 -13.76 5.96
C ALA A 139 -7.09 -13.22 7.37
N GLY A 140 -6.49 -12.09 7.76
CA GLY A 140 -6.77 -11.39 9.02
C GLY A 140 -8.17 -10.76 9.08
N GLN A 141 -8.63 -10.14 8.00
CA GLN A 141 -10.00 -9.60 7.88
C GLN A 141 -11.06 -10.70 8.01
N LEU A 142 -10.83 -11.87 7.40
CA LEU A 142 -11.71 -13.04 7.50
C LEU A 142 -11.74 -13.67 8.90
N ALA A 143 -10.68 -13.47 9.70
CA ALA A 143 -10.56 -14.01 11.06
C ALA A 143 -11.16 -13.08 12.14
N ALA A 144 -11.35 -11.79 11.85
CA ALA A 144 -11.97 -10.85 12.77
C ALA A 144 -13.51 -11.04 12.78
N PRO A 145 -14.16 -11.18 13.96
CA PRO A 145 -15.62 -11.18 14.02
C PRO A 145 -16.15 -9.84 13.52
N ALA A 146 -17.21 -9.88 12.71
CA ALA A 146 -17.80 -8.79 11.93
C ALA A 146 -18.45 -7.66 12.77
N GLY A 147 -17.73 -7.12 13.76
CA GLY A 147 -18.26 -6.16 14.73
C GLY A 147 -17.25 -5.09 15.10
N GLU A 148 -16.70 -4.40 14.10
CA GLU A 148 -16.21 -3.00 14.17
C GLU A 148 -15.64 -2.60 12.80
N ALA A 149 -16.45 -2.75 11.74
CA ALA A 149 -16.19 -2.04 10.50
C ALA A 149 -16.56 -0.57 10.74
N GLY A 150 -15.55 0.28 10.88
CA GLY A 150 -15.72 1.73 10.89
C GLY A 150 -16.62 2.17 9.73
N ASP A 151 -17.53 3.10 10.02
CA ASP A 151 -18.64 3.54 9.18
C ASP A 151 -18.26 3.64 7.68
N PRO A 152 -18.78 2.75 6.80
CA PRO A 152 -18.43 2.73 5.38
C PRO A 152 -19.03 3.89 4.58
N LYS A 153 -19.74 4.82 5.22
CA LYS A 153 -20.46 5.92 4.55
C LYS A 153 -19.59 7.09 4.08
N SER A 154 -18.31 7.16 4.43
CA SER A 154 -17.43 8.26 3.99
C SER A 154 -16.46 7.91 2.85
N LEU A 155 -16.32 6.63 2.46
CA LEU A 155 -15.35 6.22 1.43
C LEU A 155 -15.94 6.09 0.00
N GLY A 156 -17.27 6.13 -0.14
CA GLY A 156 -17.94 6.04 -1.43
C GLY A 156 -17.93 7.33 -2.25
N ASP A 157 -17.44 8.43 -1.67
CA ASP A 157 -17.41 9.75 -2.31
C ASP A 157 -15.95 10.18 -2.48
N PHE A 158 -15.48 10.17 -3.72
CA PHE A 158 -14.12 10.55 -4.12
C PHE A 158 -13.77 12.02 -3.77
N SER A 159 -14.76 12.78 -3.32
CA SER A 159 -14.71 14.17 -2.84
C SER A 159 -14.00 14.35 -1.49
N GLY A 160 -13.82 13.30 -0.68
CA GLY A 160 -13.39 13.42 0.72
C GLY A 160 -11.87 13.42 1.01
N LEU A 161 -10.99 13.16 0.05
CA LEU A 161 -9.55 12.94 0.30
C LEU A 161 -8.65 14.18 0.08
N GLY A 162 -9.22 15.38 0.05
CA GLY A 162 -8.52 16.64 -0.20
C GLY A 162 -8.00 17.36 1.05
N GLY A 163 -7.45 16.66 2.04
CA GLY A 163 -6.98 17.29 3.26
C GLY A 163 -5.73 16.63 3.83
N ILE A 164 -4.57 17.24 3.57
CA ILE A 164 -3.50 17.64 4.51
C ILE A 164 -2.27 17.96 3.63
N ASP A 165 -2.13 19.24 3.28
CA ASP A 165 -0.86 19.84 2.86
C ASP A 165 -0.12 20.28 4.12
N VAL A 166 1.10 19.79 4.31
CA VAL A 166 2.20 20.48 5.03
C VAL A 166 3.50 20.20 4.29
#